data_AF-A0A356VRV7-F1
#
_entry.id   AF-A0A356VRV7-F1
#
_cell.length_a   1.000
_cell.length_b   1.000
_cell.length_c   1.000
_cell.angle_alpha   90.00
_cell.angle_beta   90.00
_cell.angle_gamma   90.00
#
_symmetry.space_group_name_H-M   'P 1'
#
loop_
_entity.id
_entity.type
_entity.pdbx_description
1 polymer ?
#
loop_
_entity_poly.entity_id
_entity_poly.type
_entity_poly.pdbx_seq_one_letter_code
_entity_poly.pdbx_strand_id
1 'polypeptide(L)'
;KNKLKKQYGYWRDLPDDLQREYMLKSYYLGGGKTGVARRLSWEEPSLTLTCAPAQKQTERCHPEETRPLTIREYARIQTFPDSWKFCGANSSQYKQIGNAVPVNLAFAVGKSIINFLNSIEQINKHKHKHGVNNGSNS
;
A
#
# COMPACT_ATOMS: atom_id res chain seq x y z
N LYS A 1 -14.78 -16.34 22.28
CA LYS A 1 -13.64 -16.90 23.03
C LYS A 1 -12.34 -16.57 22.30
N ASN A 2 -11.56 -15.63 22.84
CA ASN A 2 -10.30 -15.10 22.33
C ASN A 2 -9.21 -16.18 22.22
N LYS A 3 -8.82 -16.58 20.99
CA LYS A 3 -7.72 -17.53 20.75
C LYS A 3 -6.51 -16.95 19.98
N LEU A 4 -6.49 -15.65 19.65
CA LEU A 4 -5.33 -14.98 19.06
C LEU A 4 -4.66 -14.10 20.13
N LYS A 5 -3.90 -14.72 21.05
CA LYS A 5 -3.31 -14.08 22.22
C LYS A 5 -1.88 -13.55 22.02
N LYS A 6 -1.40 -13.43 20.79
CA LYS A 6 -0.03 -12.99 20.53
C LYS A 6 -0.02 -11.85 19.52
N GLN A 7 0.75 -10.82 19.87
CA GLN A 7 0.98 -9.58 19.11
C GLN A 7 1.65 -9.83 17.75
N TYR A 8 1.95 -11.09 17.44
CA TYR A 8 2.60 -11.58 16.22
C TYR A 8 2.11 -13.01 16.01
N GLY A 9 1.64 -13.32 14.80
CA GLY A 9 1.16 -14.66 14.51
C GLY A 9 0.64 -14.81 13.10
N TYR A 10 0.98 -15.93 12.49
CA TYR A 10 0.44 -16.45 11.25
C TYR A 10 -0.31 -17.75 11.51
N TRP A 11 -1.06 -18.31 10.55
CA TRP A 11 -1.79 -19.58 10.80
C TRP A 11 -0.88 -20.72 11.28
N ARG A 12 0.42 -20.68 10.96
CA ARG A 12 1.43 -21.65 11.43
C ARG A 12 1.75 -21.56 12.93
N ASP A 13 1.43 -20.44 13.57
CA ASP A 13 1.65 -20.23 15.00
C ASP A 13 0.45 -20.71 15.85
N LEU A 14 -0.63 -21.17 15.21
CA LEU A 14 -1.79 -21.72 15.88
C LEU A 14 -1.59 -23.21 16.22
N PRO A 15 -2.21 -23.74 17.28
CA PRO A 15 -2.36 -25.19 17.48
C PRO A 15 -2.89 -25.91 16.24
N ASP A 16 -2.39 -27.13 15.96
CA ASP A 16 -2.60 -27.88 14.70
C ASP A 16 -4.09 -28.18 14.40
N ASP A 17 -4.90 -28.38 15.44
CA ASP A 17 -6.37 -28.46 15.36
C ASP A 17 -6.99 -27.18 14.79
N LEU A 18 -6.55 -26.02 15.27
CA LEU A 18 -7.00 -24.72 14.78
C LEU A 18 -6.42 -24.38 13.41
N GLN A 19 -5.21 -24.83 13.09
CA GLN A 19 -4.64 -24.70 11.75
C GLN A 19 -5.53 -25.40 10.72
N ARG A 20 -5.96 -26.64 11.01
CA ARG A 20 -6.83 -27.44 10.13
C ARG A 20 -8.23 -26.87 10.02
N GLU A 21 -8.81 -26.40 11.12
CA GLU A 21 -10.12 -25.74 11.13
C GLU A 21 -10.10 -24.46 10.28
N TYR A 22 -9.08 -23.62 10.47
CA TYR A 22 -8.96 -22.33 9.79
C TYR A 22 -8.60 -22.49 8.30
N MET A 23 -7.67 -23.38 7.97
CA MET A 23 -7.18 -23.57 6.61
C MET A 23 -8.03 -24.55 5.79
N LEU A 24 -8.91 -25.37 6.40
CA LEU A 24 -9.77 -26.34 5.71
C LEU A 24 -8.98 -27.18 4.68
N LYS A 25 -9.53 -27.38 3.47
CA LYS A 25 -8.85 -28.07 2.35
C LYS A 25 -7.52 -27.42 1.95
N SER A 26 -7.32 -26.15 2.30
CA SER A 26 -6.08 -25.42 2.04
C SER A 26 -4.92 -25.81 2.95
N TYR A 27 -5.14 -26.52 4.06
CA TYR A 27 -4.07 -27.03 4.92
C TYR A 27 -3.16 -28.03 4.16
N TYR A 28 -3.76 -28.87 3.32
CA TYR A 28 -3.08 -29.98 2.63
C TYR A 28 -2.44 -29.59 1.28
N LEU A 29 -2.60 -28.34 0.83
CA LEU A 29 -2.07 -27.88 -0.46
C LEU A 29 -0.66 -27.29 -0.28
N GLY A 30 0.33 -27.85 -1.00
CA GLY A 30 1.69 -27.32 -1.05
C GLY A 30 1.78 -25.98 -1.81
N GLY A 31 2.43 -24.99 -1.20
CA GLY A 31 2.63 -23.64 -1.77
C GLY A 31 2.65 -22.59 -0.67
N GLY A 32 3.51 -21.56 -0.82
CA GLY A 32 3.79 -20.51 0.16
C GLY A 32 2.59 -19.65 0.57
N LYS A 33 1.72 -20.21 1.41
CA LYS A 33 0.67 -19.48 2.12
C LYS A 33 1.35 -18.89 3.34
N THR A 34 2.05 -17.76 3.20
CA THR A 34 2.63 -16.96 4.31
C THR A 34 1.87 -15.65 4.54
N GLY A 35 0.83 -15.37 3.74
CA GLY A 35 0.02 -14.13 3.78
C GLY A 35 -1.38 -14.22 4.43
N VAL A 36 -1.97 -15.41 4.52
CA VAL A 36 -3.28 -15.73 5.17
C VAL A 36 -3.29 -15.57 6.71
N ALA A 37 -4.13 -14.69 7.27
CA ALA A 37 -4.25 -14.46 8.72
C ALA A 37 -3.06 -13.75 9.39
N ARG A 38 -2.37 -12.84 8.68
CA ARG A 38 -1.35 -12.00 9.33
C ARG A 38 -1.98 -10.80 10.01
N ARG A 39 -1.75 -10.71 11.32
CA ARG A 39 -1.93 -9.49 12.10
C ARG A 39 -0.82 -8.49 11.74
N LEU A 40 -1.19 -7.21 11.59
CA LEU A 40 -0.21 -6.15 11.38
C LEU A 40 0.61 -5.90 12.66
N SER A 41 1.82 -5.39 12.48
CA SER A 41 2.71 -4.97 13.58
C SER A 41 2.68 -3.45 13.71
N TRP A 42 2.89 -2.95 14.93
CA TRP A 42 3.15 -1.53 15.16
C TRP A 42 4.57 -1.12 14.74
N GLU A 43 5.51 -2.07 14.81
CA GLU A 43 6.94 -1.83 14.60
C GLU A 43 7.42 -2.21 13.20
N GLU A 44 6.57 -2.81 12.36
CA GLU A 44 6.91 -3.22 11.00
C GLU A 44 6.02 -2.55 9.96
N PRO A 45 6.53 -2.27 8.75
CA PRO A 45 5.71 -1.73 7.68
C PRO A 45 4.58 -2.70 7.30
N SER A 46 3.43 -2.13 6.93
CA SER A 46 2.33 -2.94 6.40
C SER A 46 2.75 -3.66 5.12
N LEU A 47 2.39 -4.93 5.01
CA LEU A 47 2.39 -5.64 3.74
C LEU A 47 1.39 -5.00 2.77
N THR A 48 1.52 -5.29 1.47
CA THR A 48 0.62 -4.78 0.43
C THR A 48 -0.84 -5.00 0.80
N LEU A 49 -1.60 -3.89 0.78
CA LEU A 49 -3.04 -3.89 1.01
C LEU A 49 -3.76 -4.52 -0.18
N THR A 50 -4.75 -5.37 0.08
CA THR A 50 -5.57 -5.99 -0.96
C THR A 50 -6.90 -5.26 -1.11
N CYS A 51 -7.53 -5.38 -2.27
CA CYS A 51 -8.80 -4.71 -2.59
C CYS A 51 -10.03 -5.31 -1.88
N ALA A 52 -9.84 -6.42 -1.15
CA ALA A 52 -10.88 -7.15 -0.44
C ALA A 52 -10.33 -7.58 0.95
N PRO A 53 -10.42 -6.71 1.97
CA PRO A 53 -9.83 -7.00 3.29
C PRO A 53 -10.57 -8.10 4.08
N ALA A 54 -11.80 -8.45 3.70
CA ALA A 54 -12.66 -9.39 4.41
C ALA A 54 -12.63 -10.83 3.84
N GLN A 55 -11.80 -11.11 2.83
CA GLN A 55 -11.67 -12.48 2.32
C GLN A 55 -10.73 -13.29 3.23
N LYS A 56 -11.10 -14.54 3.54
CA LYS A 56 -10.38 -15.44 4.46
C LYS A 56 -8.88 -15.64 4.16
N GLN A 57 -8.43 -15.32 2.95
CA GLN A 57 -7.04 -15.42 2.51
C GLN A 57 -6.24 -14.12 2.61
N THR A 58 -6.89 -13.00 2.94
CA THR A 58 -6.30 -11.65 2.98
C THR A 58 -6.49 -10.97 4.32
N GLU A 59 -6.93 -11.69 5.36
CA GLU A 59 -7.19 -11.17 6.71
C GLU A 59 -5.96 -10.45 7.30
N ARG A 60 -5.85 -9.16 6.97
CA ARG A 60 -4.97 -8.18 7.59
C ARG A 60 -5.72 -7.66 8.79
N CYS A 61 -5.41 -8.23 9.94
CA CYS A 61 -6.05 -7.84 11.19
C CYS A 61 -5.36 -6.61 11.78
N HIS A 62 -6.16 -5.75 12.42
CA HIS A 62 -5.65 -4.67 13.26
C HIS A 62 -4.57 -5.21 14.23
N PRO A 63 -3.49 -4.48 14.55
CA PRO A 63 -2.42 -4.99 15.40
C PRO A 63 -2.90 -5.51 16.76
N GLU A 64 -3.95 -4.94 17.33
CA GLU A 64 -4.44 -5.31 18.66
C GLU A 64 -5.83 -5.97 18.67
N GLU A 65 -6.65 -5.66 17.66
CA GLU A 65 -8.05 -6.08 17.63
C GLU A 65 -8.25 -7.23 16.64
N THR A 66 -9.20 -8.13 16.91
CA THR A 66 -9.53 -9.22 15.98
C THR A 66 -10.62 -8.77 15.02
N ARG A 67 -10.30 -7.76 14.21
CA ARG A 67 -11.14 -7.21 13.14
C ARG A 67 -10.27 -6.84 11.93
N PRO A 68 -10.85 -6.78 10.71
CA PRO A 68 -10.19 -6.15 9.59
C PRO A 68 -9.91 -4.67 9.89
N LEU A 69 -8.94 -4.11 9.17
CA LEU A 69 -8.73 -2.67 9.16
C LEU A 69 -9.99 -1.94 8.68
N THR A 70 -10.27 -0.80 9.29
CA THR A 70 -11.30 0.14 8.82
C THR A 70 -10.86 0.82 7.53
N ILE A 71 -11.81 1.42 6.82
CA ILE A 71 -11.57 2.24 5.62
C ILE A 71 -10.53 3.33 5.89
N ARG A 72 -10.60 3.99 7.06
CA ARG A 72 -9.66 5.06 7.44
C ARG A 72 -8.26 4.54 7.74
N GLU A 73 -8.14 3.39 8.41
CA GLU A 73 -6.83 2.76 8.62
C GLU A 73 -6.21 2.34 7.28
N TYR A 74 -7.01 1.78 6.36
CA TYR A 74 -6.59 1.46 5.00
C TYR A 74 -6.09 2.69 4.23
N ALA A 75 -6.85 3.79 4.32
CA ALA A 75 -6.52 5.05 3.66
C ALA A 75 -5.20 5.63 4.17
N ARG A 76 -4.96 5.57 5.49
CA ARG A 76 -3.71 6.06 6.11
C ARG A 76 -2.49 5.25 5.68
N ILE A 77 -2.61 3.92 5.56
CA ILE A 77 -1.52 3.09 5.03
C ILE A 77 -1.19 3.50 3.58
N GLN A 78 -2.20 3.84 2.77
CA GLN A 78 -2.01 4.41 1.44
C GLN A 78 -1.69 5.92 1.44
N THR A 79 -1.38 6.49 2.61
CA THR A 79 -0.99 7.89 2.80
C THR A 79 -2.02 8.92 2.34
N PHE A 80 -3.30 8.53 2.25
CA PHE A 80 -4.36 9.48 1.98
C PHE A 80 -4.53 10.47 3.15
N PRO A 81 -4.82 11.76 2.85
CA PRO A 81 -5.19 12.72 3.88
C PRO A 81 -6.41 12.27 4.71
N ASP A 82 -6.45 12.68 5.98
CA ASP A 82 -7.58 12.39 6.86
C ASP A 82 -8.89 13.05 6.45
N SER A 83 -8.80 14.18 5.74
CA SER A 83 -9.94 14.87 5.14
C SER A 83 -10.46 14.24 3.85
N TRP A 84 -9.75 13.27 3.26
CA TRP A 84 -10.16 12.64 2.01
C TRP A 84 -11.44 11.80 2.20
N LYS A 85 -12.43 12.02 1.33
CA LYS A 85 -13.72 11.32 1.36
C LYS A 85 -13.80 10.30 0.23
N PHE A 86 -14.10 9.06 0.57
CA PHE A 86 -14.37 7.99 -0.40
C PHE A 86 -15.87 7.80 -0.56
N CYS A 87 -16.31 7.50 -1.78
CA CYS A 87 -17.73 7.41 -2.12
C CYS A 87 -18.16 5.97 -2.42
N GLY A 88 -19.45 5.68 -2.27
CA GLY A 88 -20.06 4.38 -2.54
C GLY A 88 -20.05 3.43 -1.34
N ALA A 89 -20.43 2.17 -1.58
CA ALA A 89 -20.46 1.13 -0.55
C ALA A 89 -19.04 0.82 -0.01
N ASN A 90 -18.96 0.26 1.21
CA ASN A 90 -17.69 -0.05 1.86
C ASN A 90 -16.75 -0.89 0.99
N SER A 91 -17.27 -1.89 0.26
CA SER A 91 -16.49 -2.71 -0.68
C SER A 91 -15.87 -1.89 -1.80
N SER A 92 -16.63 -0.94 -2.37
CA SER A 92 -16.15 -0.01 -3.40
C SER A 92 -15.10 0.95 -2.84
N GLN A 93 -15.23 1.40 -1.60
CA GLN A 93 -14.23 2.25 -0.95
C GLN A 93 -12.92 1.50 -0.70
N TYR A 94 -12.97 0.26 -0.19
CA TYR A 94 -11.76 -0.58 -0.06
C TYR A 94 -11.10 -0.83 -1.42
N LYS A 95 -11.89 -1.04 -2.49
CA LYS A 95 -11.35 -1.22 -3.84
C LYS A 95 -10.68 0.06 -4.37
N GLN A 96 -11.24 1.24 -4.10
CA GLN A 96 -10.63 2.52 -4.45
C GLN A 96 -9.27 2.68 -3.75
N ILE A 97 -9.21 2.39 -2.45
CA ILE A 97 -7.98 2.55 -1.65
C ILE A 97 -6.94 1.49 -2.02
N GLY A 98 -7.34 0.22 -2.15
CA GLY A 98 -6.43 -0.89 -2.43
C GLY A 98 -5.75 -0.81 -3.81
N ASN A 99 -6.45 -0.27 -4.82
CA ASN A 99 -5.86 -0.08 -6.16
C ASN A 99 -5.12 1.26 -6.32
N ALA A 100 -5.23 2.17 -5.36
CA ALA A 100 -4.55 3.46 -5.44
C ALA A 100 -3.03 3.29 -5.27
N VAL A 101 -2.29 4.20 -5.90
CA VAL A 101 -0.88 4.45 -5.58
C VAL A 101 -0.83 5.27 -4.29
N PRO A 102 0.09 4.99 -3.35
CA PRO A 102 0.27 5.82 -2.17
C PRO A 102 0.47 7.30 -2.54
N VAL A 103 -0.32 8.20 -1.96
CA VAL A 103 -0.31 9.64 -2.29
C VAL A 103 1.08 10.26 -2.13
N ASN A 104 1.79 9.94 -1.04
CA ASN A 104 3.13 10.48 -0.81
C ASN A 104 4.16 9.99 -1.84
N LEU A 105 4.01 8.76 -2.33
CA LEU A 105 4.86 8.23 -3.40
C LEU A 105 4.59 8.99 -4.71
N ALA A 106 3.32 9.15 -5.08
CA ALA A 106 2.94 9.92 -6.26
C ALA A 106 3.45 11.37 -6.19
N PHE A 107 3.38 12.00 -5.02
CA PHE A 107 3.93 13.34 -4.79
C PHE A 107 5.44 13.41 -5.01
N ALA A 108 6.21 12.48 -4.44
CA ALA A 108 7.66 12.45 -4.59
C ALA A 108 8.10 12.24 -6.06
N VAL A 109 7.41 11.36 -6.78
CA VAL A 109 7.63 11.14 -8.22
C VAL A 109 7.29 12.40 -9.02
N GLY A 110 6.13 13.01 -8.76
CA GLY A 110 5.70 14.25 -9.43
C GLY A 110 6.71 15.39 -9.24
N LYS A 111 7.22 15.59 -8.02
CA LYS A 111 8.25 16.59 -7.74
C LYS A 111 9.54 16.33 -8.53
N SER A 112 9.94 15.06 -8.65
CA SER A 112 11.13 14.66 -9.42
C SER A 112 10.97 14.97 -10.91
N ILE A 113 9.79 14.70 -11.47
CA ILE A 113 9.46 15.03 -12.87
C ILE A 113 9.50 16.55 -13.10
N ILE A 114 8.88 17.33 -12.21
CA ILE A 114 8.89 18.81 -12.31
C ILE A 114 10.33 19.34 -12.29
N ASN A 115 11.16 18.87 -11.37
CA ASN A 115 12.55 19.29 -11.28
C ASN A 115 13.33 18.97 -12.57
N PHE A 116 13.10 17.79 -13.14
CA PHE A 116 13.73 17.38 -14.40
C PHE A 116 13.30 18.27 -15.57
N LEU A 117 12.00 18.54 -15.72
CA LEU A 117 11.47 19.40 -16.78
C LEU A 117 12.01 20.84 -16.64
N ASN A 118 12.02 21.38 -15.43
CA ASN A 118 12.60 22.71 -15.16
C ASN A 118 14.08 22.76 -15.55
N SER A 119 14.84 21.70 -15.28
CA SER A 119 16.26 21.64 -15.63
C SER A 119 16.47 21.69 -17.16
N ILE A 120 15.63 20.97 -17.92
CA ILE A 120 15.64 21.02 -19.39
C ILE A 120 15.34 22.44 -19.90
N GLU A 121 14.32 23.10 -19.35
CA GLU A 121 13.98 24.47 -19.75
C GLU A 121 15.14 25.45 -19.51
N GLN A 122 15.83 25.35 -18.38
CA GLN A 122 16.96 26.23 -18.07
C GLN A 122 18.14 26.00 -19.01
N ILE A 123 18.45 24.74 -19.35
CA ILE A 123 19.47 24.40 -20.34
C ILE A 123 19.12 25.03 -21.70
N ASN A 124 17.86 24.92 -22.12
CA ASN A 124 17.41 25.49 -23.39
C ASN A 124 17.48 27.03 -23.39
N LYS A 125 17.08 27.68 -22.30
CA LYS A 125 17.22 29.14 -22.13
C LYS A 125 18.69 29.59 -22.21
N HIS A 126 19.61 28.85 -21.59
CA HIS A 126 21.05 29.13 -21.68
C HIS A 126 21.58 28.96 -23.11
N LYS A 127 21.19 27.89 -23.82
CA LYS A 127 21.57 27.69 -25.24
C LYS A 127 21.08 28.83 -26.13
N HIS A 128 19.84 29.28 -25.97
CA HIS A 128 19.30 30.40 -26.75
C HIS A 128 19.98 31.73 -26.43
N LYS A 129 20.40 31.98 -25.18
CA LYS A 129 21.14 33.21 -24.83
C LYS A 129 22.57 33.25 -25.38
N HIS A 130 23.23 32.10 -25.54
CA HIS A 130 24.61 32.03 -26.02
C HIS A 130 24.75 31.64 -27.50
N GLY A 131 23.68 31.18 -28.16
CA GLY A 131 23.66 30.78 -29.57
C GLY A 131 23.39 31.91 -30.58
N VAL A 132 23.16 33.16 -30.14
CA VAL A 132 22.81 34.28 -31.04
C VAL A 132 24.02 35.16 -31.45
N ASN A 133 25.25 34.85 -31.01
CA ASN A 133 26.42 35.71 -31.23
C ASN A 133 27.42 35.27 -32.32
N ASN A 134 27.07 34.38 -33.25
CA ASN A 134 27.98 33.97 -34.35
C ASN A 134 27.34 34.15 -35.74
N GLY A 135 27.04 35.39 -36.12
CA GLY A 135 26.43 35.66 -37.42
C GLY A 135 26.44 37.11 -37.89
N SER A 136 27.56 37.83 -37.74
CA SER A 136 27.83 39.05 -38.51
C SER A 136 29.29 39.47 -38.39
N ASN A 137 30.15 38.90 -39.23
CA ASN A 137 31.28 39.64 -39.79
C ASN A 137 31.72 38.98 -41.09
N SER A 138 31.98 39.84 -42.09
CA SER A 138 32.33 39.65 -43.52
C SER A 138 31.23 39.12 -44.43
#